data_AF-A9KPB8-F1
#
_entry.id   AF-A9KPB8-F1
#
_cell.length_a   1.000
_cell.length_b   1.000
_cell.length_c   1.000
_cell.angle_alpha   90.00
_cell.angle_beta   90.00
_cell.angle_gamma   90.00
#
_symmetry.space_group_name_H-M   'P 1'
#
loop_
_entity.id
_entity.type
_entity.pdbx_description
1 polymer ?
#
loop_
_entity_poly.entity_id
_entity_poly.type
_entity_poly.pdbx_seq_one_letter_code
_entity_poly.pdbx_strand_id
1 'polypeptide(L)'
;MEQEEVYSKPFEYTLSLVGGKWKKHILFWLWHRKVMRYSEIKRVLKNITHKMLSNQLKELEADGLIIRKEYPQVPPKVEYRLTDKGVSLMPVLDAMCKWGHQFVE
;
A
#
# COMPACT_ATOMS: atom_id res chain seq x y z
N MET A 1 -7.19 21.69 34.07
CA MET A 1 -6.37 21.33 32.91
C MET A 1 -6.44 19.82 32.81
N GLU A 2 -7.41 19.31 32.05
CA GLU A 2 -7.46 17.89 31.72
C GLU A 2 -6.19 17.58 30.93
N GLN A 3 -5.41 16.62 31.42
CA GLN A 3 -4.33 16.05 30.62
C GLN A 3 -5.00 15.41 29.41
N GLU A 4 -4.79 15.99 28.22
CA GLU A 4 -5.07 15.30 26.96
C GLU A 4 -4.24 14.01 26.99
N GLU A 5 -4.88 12.88 27.31
CA GLU A 5 -4.29 11.58 27.01
C GLU A 5 -3.95 11.60 25.52
N VAL A 6 -2.66 11.47 25.21
CA VAL A 6 -2.18 11.37 23.85
C VAL A 6 -2.85 10.16 23.21
N TYR A 7 -3.91 10.40 22.44
CA TYR A 7 -4.73 9.35 21.83
C TYR A 7 -3.98 8.76 20.62
N SER A 8 -3.08 7.81 20.88
CA SER A 8 -2.19 7.20 19.87
C SER A 8 -2.88 6.21 18.93
N LYS A 9 -4.10 5.74 19.26
CA LYS A 9 -4.79 4.69 18.50
C LYS A 9 -4.92 4.98 16.99
N PRO A 10 -5.27 6.20 16.52
CA PRO A 10 -5.35 6.48 15.08
C PRO A 10 -3.97 6.45 14.39
N PHE A 11 -2.93 6.85 15.12
CA PHE A 11 -1.55 6.79 14.64
C PHE A 11 -1.09 5.33 14.50
N GLU A 12 -1.30 4.51 15.53
CA GLU A 12 -1.01 3.07 15.52
C GLU A 12 -1.79 2.34 14.42
N TYR A 13 -3.08 2.66 14.27
CA TYR A 13 -3.90 2.13 13.19
C TYR A 13 -3.29 2.45 11.82
N THR A 14 -2.95 3.72 11.57
CA THR A 14 -2.34 4.14 10.31
C THR A 14 -1.02 3.42 10.06
N LEU A 15 -0.17 3.28 11.08
CA LEU A 15 1.08 2.53 10.97
C LEU A 15 0.87 1.04 10.69
N SER A 16 -0.18 0.42 11.25
CA SER A 16 -0.49 -0.99 10.95
C SER A 16 -0.88 -1.23 9.48
N LEU A 17 -1.50 -0.23 8.85
CA LEU A 17 -1.90 -0.27 7.45
C LEU A 17 -0.73 -0.18 6.46
N VAL A 18 0.32 0.57 6.81
CA VAL A 18 1.46 0.84 5.90
C VAL A 18 2.79 0.25 6.37
N GLY A 19 2.77 -0.35 7.56
CA GLY A 19 3.92 -0.92 8.23
C GLY A 19 4.55 -2.08 7.44
N GLY A 20 5.77 -2.40 7.84
CA GLY A 20 6.58 -3.42 7.17
C GLY A 20 7.26 -2.93 5.90
N LYS A 21 7.96 -3.86 5.25
CA LYS A 21 8.82 -3.53 4.09
C LYS A 21 7.99 -3.26 2.83
N TRP A 22 6.95 -4.05 2.57
CA TRP A 22 6.38 -4.17 1.21
C TRP A 22 5.11 -3.35 0.98
N LYS A 23 4.22 -3.19 1.98
CA LYS A 23 2.93 -2.49 1.82
C LYS A 23 3.08 -1.11 1.18
N LYS A 24 3.93 -0.26 1.74
CA LYS A 24 4.21 1.09 1.21
C LYS A 24 4.74 1.10 -0.24
N HIS A 25 5.60 0.14 -0.60
CA HIS A 25 6.10 0.05 -1.97
C HIS A 25 5.01 -0.39 -2.97
N ILE A 26 4.15 -1.33 -2.59
CA ILE A 26 3.00 -1.74 -3.41
C ILE A 26 2.06 -0.56 -3.64
N LEU A 27 1.69 0.15 -2.56
CA LEU A 27 0.80 1.31 -2.63
C LEU A 27 1.38 2.42 -3.51
N PHE A 28 2.68 2.73 -3.36
CA PHE A 28 3.37 3.72 -4.18
C PHE A 28 3.30 3.39 -5.69
N TRP A 29 3.59 2.14 -6.06
CA TRP A 29 3.54 1.73 -7.47
C TRP A 29 2.12 1.75 -8.02
N LEU A 30 1.12 1.33 -7.24
CA LEU A 30 -0.29 1.41 -7.64
C LEU A 30 -0.77 2.86 -7.76
N TRP A 31 -0.27 3.78 -6.93
CA TRP A 31 -0.57 5.20 -7.06
C TRP A 31 -0.04 5.79 -8.37
N HIS A 32 1.20 5.44 -8.73
CA HIS A 32 1.87 5.96 -9.91
C HIS A 32 1.37 5.32 -11.21
N ARG A 33 1.20 3.99 -11.24
CA ARG A 33 0.77 3.24 -12.44
C ARG A 33 -0.75 3.12 -12.58
N LYS A 34 -1.52 3.50 -11.55
CA LYS A 34 -2.99 3.42 -11.45
C LYS A 34 -3.56 2.00 -11.43
N VAL A 35 -3.12 1.14 -12.34
CA VAL A 35 -3.55 -0.26 -12.47
C VAL A 35 -2.35 -1.12 -12.80
N MET A 36 -2.18 -2.25 -12.12
CA MET A 36 -1.09 -3.20 -12.37
C MET A 36 -1.53 -4.65 -12.23
N ARG A 37 -0.93 -5.55 -13.00
CA ARG A 37 -1.05 -7.00 -12.83
C ARG A 37 -0.06 -7.54 -11.79
N TYR A 38 -0.34 -8.72 -11.27
CA TYR A 38 0.54 -9.38 -10.28
C TYR A 38 2.00 -9.47 -10.75
N SER A 39 2.24 -9.89 -12.00
CA SER A 39 3.59 -10.04 -12.55
C SER A 39 4.33 -8.71 -12.67
N GLU A 40 3.62 -7.61 -12.93
CA GLU A 40 4.19 -6.28 -13.00
C GLU A 40 4.61 -5.80 -11.61
N ILE A 41 3.76 -6.00 -10.60
CA ILE A 41 4.08 -5.69 -9.20
C ILE A 41 5.28 -6.51 -8.73
N LYS A 42 5.29 -7.81 -9.03
CA LYS A 42 6.40 -8.72 -8.71
C LYS A 42 7.72 -8.28 -9.36
N ARG A 43 7.67 -7.79 -10.60
CA ARG A 43 8.84 -7.35 -11.37
C ARG A 43 9.43 -6.06 -10.81
N VAL A 44 8.60 -5.09 -10.42
CA VAL A 44 9.09 -3.83 -9.83
C VAL A 44 9.61 -4.05 -8.40
N LEU A 45 9.05 -5.02 -7.67
CA LEU A 45 9.52 -5.43 -6.35
C LEU A 45 10.52 -6.60 -6.42
N LYS A 46 11.63 -6.44 -7.15
CA LYS A 46 12.59 -7.50 -7.52
C LYS A 46 12.84 -8.59 -6.44
N ASN A 47 12.99 -8.20 -5.17
CA ASN A 47 13.36 -9.10 -4.06
C ASN A 47 12.19 -9.68 -3.25
N ILE A 48 10.93 -9.38 -3.58
CA ILE A 48 9.78 -9.96 -2.87
C ILE A 48 9.56 -11.41 -3.32
N THR A 49 9.29 -12.35 -2.44
CA THR A 49 8.91 -13.72 -2.85
C THR A 49 7.46 -13.76 -3.32
N HIS A 50 7.08 -14.78 -4.09
CA HIS A 50 5.68 -14.95 -4.52
C HIS A 50 4.71 -15.07 -3.35
N LYS A 51 5.08 -15.86 -2.33
CA LYS A 51 4.30 -16.04 -1.10
C LYS A 51 4.12 -14.71 -0.38
N MET A 52 5.20 -13.94 -0.21
CA MET A 52 5.15 -12.65 0.45
C MET A 52 4.27 -11.66 -0.32
N LEU A 53 4.44 -11.54 -1.64
CA LEU A 53 3.60 -10.65 -2.45
C LEU A 53 2.12 -11.02 -2.37
N SER A 54 1.80 -12.31 -2.45
CA SER A 54 0.42 -12.80 -2.32
C SER A 54 -0.20 -12.41 -0.97
N ASN A 55 0.53 -12.63 0.12
CA ASN A 55 0.07 -12.26 1.46
C ASN A 55 -0.14 -10.74 1.59
N GLN A 56 0.82 -9.94 1.13
CA GLN A 56 0.74 -8.48 1.22
C GLN A 56 -0.42 -7.90 0.39
N LEU A 57 -0.70 -8.46 -0.80
CA LEU A 57 -1.85 -8.04 -1.59
C LEU A 57 -3.17 -8.41 -0.91
N LYS A 58 -3.27 -9.61 -0.32
CA LYS A 58 -4.46 -10.02 0.44
C LYS A 58 -4.69 -9.14 1.68
N GLU A 59 -3.63 -8.81 2.42
CA GLU A 59 -3.72 -7.91 3.57
C GLU A 59 -4.18 -6.51 3.13
N LEU A 60 -3.58 -5.94 2.09
CA LEU A 60 -3.97 -4.61 1.57
C LEU A 60 -5.41 -4.58 1.03
N GLU A 61 -5.88 -5.69 0.45
CA GLU A 61 -7.26 -5.84 0.00
C GLU A 61 -8.22 -5.91 1.20
N ALA A 62 -7.89 -6.71 2.21
CA ALA A 62 -8.67 -6.82 3.45
C ALA A 62 -8.71 -5.50 4.24
N ASP A 63 -7.61 -4.74 4.25
CA ASP A 63 -7.49 -3.42 4.86
C ASP A 63 -8.28 -2.33 4.08
N GLY A 64 -8.84 -2.68 2.91
CA GLY A 64 -9.62 -1.81 2.05
C GLY A 64 -8.78 -0.74 1.36
N LEU A 65 -7.49 -0.98 1.13
CA LEU A 65 -6.58 -0.05 0.47
C LEU A 65 -6.43 -0.32 -1.02
N ILE A 66 -6.63 -1.57 -1.45
CA ILE A 66 -6.57 -1.96 -2.86
C ILE A 66 -7.81 -2.73 -3.27
N ILE A 67 -8.10 -2.69 -4.57
CA ILE A 67 -9.13 -3.49 -5.23
C ILE A 67 -8.42 -4.51 -6.11
N ARG A 68 -8.76 -5.78 -5.93
CA ARG A 68 -8.41 -6.85 -6.85
C ARG A 68 -9.58 -7.09 -7.79
N LYS A 69 -9.33 -7.00 -9.10
CA LYS A 69 -10.34 -7.25 -10.13
C LYS A 69 -9.90 -8.39 -11.03
N GLU A 70 -10.70 -9.45 -11.03
CA GLU A 70 -10.58 -10.54 -11.99
C GLU A 70 -11.39 -10.24 -13.24
N TYR A 71 -10.83 -10.60 -14.39
CA TYR A 71 -11.50 -10.55 -15.67
C TYR A 71 -11.59 -11.98 -16.22
N PRO A 72 -12.82 -12.51 -16.35
CA PRO A 72 -13.04 -13.83 -16.94
C PRO A 72 -12.88 -13.74 -18.46
N GLN A 73 -11.63 -13.85 -18.91
CA GLN A 73 -11.24 -13.85 -20.32
C GLN A 73 -10.14 -14.90 -20.53
N VAL A 74 -9.82 -15.22 -21.79
CA VAL A 74 -8.70 -16.10 -22.13
C VAL A 74 -7.57 -15.26 -22.75
N PRO A 75 -6.35 -15.28 -22.17
CA PRO A 75 -5.99 -15.84 -20.87
C PRO A 75 -6.59 -15.03 -19.70
N PRO A 76 -6.82 -15.66 -18.52
CA PRO A 76 -7.32 -14.98 -17.34
C PRO A 76 -6.46 -13.78 -16.95
N LYS A 77 -7.11 -12.69 -16.55
CA LYS A 77 -6.43 -11.44 -16.20
C LYS A 77 -6.86 -10.97 -14.82
N VAL A 78 -5.89 -10.60 -13.99
CA VAL A 78 -6.12 -10.01 -12.67
C VAL A 78 -5.37 -8.70 -12.59
N GLU A 79 -6.08 -7.66 -12.16
CA GLU A 79 -5.53 -6.32 -11.95
C GLU A 79 -5.74 -5.86 -10.51
N TYR A 80 -4.84 -5.01 -10.07
CA TYR A 80 -4.87 -4.35 -8.77
C TYR A 80 -4.83 -2.83 -8.98
N ARG A 81 -5.61 -2.10 -8.18
CA ARG A 81 -5.62 -0.64 -8.12
C ARG A 81 -5.90 -0.16 -6.70
N LEU A 82 -5.63 1.10 -6.40
CA LEU A 82 -6.02 1.68 -5.11
C LEU A 82 -7.56 1.82 -5.01
N THR A 83 -8.09 1.66 -3.80
CA THR A 83 -9.42 2.18 -3.43
C THR A 83 -9.36 3.69 -3.19
N ASP A 84 -10.51 4.33 -2.98
CA ASP A 84 -10.54 5.74 -2.59
C ASP A 84 -9.84 5.98 -1.24
N LYS A 85 -10.00 5.05 -0.28
CA LYS A 85 -9.26 5.03 0.99
C LYS A 85 -7.75 4.88 0.77
N GLY A 86 -7.34 4.04 -0.17
CA GLY A 86 -5.94 3.88 -0.57
C GLY A 86 -5.37 5.16 -1.18
N VAL A 87 -6.14 5.83 -2.04
CA VAL A 87 -5.76 7.13 -2.64
C VAL A 87 -5.65 8.22 -1.58
N SER A 88 -6.58 8.30 -0.63
CA SER A 88 -6.56 9.30 0.44
C SER A 88 -5.37 9.15 1.40
N LEU A 89 -4.75 7.97 1.44
CA LEU A 89 -3.54 7.71 2.23
C LEU A 89 -2.26 8.22 1.57
N MET A 90 -2.27 8.47 0.26
CA MET A 90 -1.08 8.85 -0.49
C MET A 90 -0.47 10.20 -0.06
N PRO A 91 -1.25 11.26 0.21
CA PRO A 91 -0.70 12.51 0.76
C PRO A 91 0.01 12.33 2.10
N VAL A 92 -0.45 11.40 2.94
CA VAL A 92 0.19 11.09 4.22
C VAL A 92 1.58 10.45 3.99
N LEU A 93 1.66 9.47 3.10
CA LEU A 93 2.92 8.82 2.75
C LEU A 93 3.90 9.80 2.07
N ASP A 94 3.38 10.71 1.23
CA ASP A 94 4.18 11.78 0.61
C ASP A 94 4.75 12.74 1.66
N ALA A 95 3.95 13.13 2.66
CA ALA A 95 4.42 13.96 3.78
C ALA A 95 5.54 13.27 4.57
N MET A 96 5.41 11.95 4.84
CA MET A 96 6.48 11.17 5.48
C MET A 96 7.75 11.13 4.62
N CYS A 97 7.61 11.01 3.29
CA CYS A 97 8.74 11.00 2.36
C CYS A 97 9.45 12.37 2.33
N LYS A 98 8.69 13.46 2.27
CA LYS A 98 9.20 14.84 2.30
C LYS A 98 9.95 15.14 3.59
N TRP A 99 9.41 14.71 4.71
CA TRP A 99 10.11 14.81 5.99
C TRP A 99 11.42 14.00 5.96
N GLY A 100 11.38 12.75 5.48
CA GLY A 100 12.56 11.90 5.37
C GLY A 100 13.68 12.50 4.52
N HIS A 101 13.35 13.16 3.40
CA HIS A 101 14.34 13.85 2.56
C HIS A 101 15.10 14.99 3.26
N GLN A 102 14.61 15.51 4.39
CA GLN A 102 15.32 16.53 5.15
C GLN A 102 16.48 15.94 5.98
N PHE A 103 16.47 14.62 6.20
CA PHE A 103 17.41 13.93 7.12
C PHE A 103 18.17 12.78 6.46
N VAL A 104 17.78 12.39 5.25
CA VAL A 104 18.43 11.35 4.45
C VAL A 104 19.12 12.06 3.28
N GLU A 105 20.45 12.12 3.32
CA GLU A 105 21.31 12.45 2.17
C GLU A 105 21.19 11.42 1.05
#